data_AF-A0A955SCD9-F1
#
_entry.id   AF-A0A955SCD9-F1
#
_cell.length_a   1.000
_cell.length_b   1.000
_cell.length_c   1.000
_cell.angle_alpha   90.00
_cell.angle_beta   90.00
_cell.angle_gamma   90.00
#
_symmetry.space_group_name_H-M   'P 1'
#
loop_
_entity.id
_entity.type
_entity.pdbx_description
1 polymer ?
#
loop_
_entity_poly.entity_id
_entity_poly.type
_entity_poly.pdbx_seq_one_letter_code
_entity_poly.pdbx_strand_id
1 'polypeptide(L)'
;VPPEMAGWNISREVAMVPADASKVDPYYLAYWIATRNSQDWLTGVKKGAAYTGINIEDLRNLPVSHPDKHGQKTIVQKLDALAAETRRLEAICQRKLDALAELKQSLFQRAFAGEL
;
A
#
# COMPACT_ATOMS: atom_id res chain seq x y z
N VAL A 1 10.36 -8.39 -9.78
CA VAL A 1 10.10 -7.62 -11.02
C VAL A 1 9.64 -8.62 -12.06
N PRO A 2 8.49 -8.40 -12.70
CA PRO A 2 8.04 -9.26 -13.79
C PRO A 2 9.11 -9.34 -14.90
N PRO A 3 9.31 -10.50 -15.56
CA PRO A 3 10.35 -10.67 -16.57
C PRO A 3 10.29 -9.63 -17.70
N GLU A 4 9.09 -9.18 -18.06
CA GLU A 4 8.84 -8.17 -19.09
C GLU A 4 9.35 -6.77 -18.73
N MET A 5 9.61 -6.50 -17.44
CA MET A 5 10.14 -5.23 -16.94
C MET A 5 11.65 -5.29 -16.66
N ALA A 6 12.33 -6.39 -17.02
CA ALA A 6 13.77 -6.50 -16.86
C ALA A 6 14.50 -5.48 -17.76
N GLY A 7 15.42 -4.71 -17.17
CA GLY A 7 16.21 -3.70 -17.88
C GLY A 7 15.50 -2.35 -18.10
N TRP A 8 14.29 -2.17 -17.56
CA TRP A 8 13.61 -0.87 -17.60
C TRP A 8 14.30 0.15 -16.70
N ASN A 9 14.30 1.41 -17.15
CA ASN A 9 14.74 2.53 -16.33
C ASN A 9 13.64 2.91 -15.33
N ILE A 10 14.04 3.18 -14.08
CA ILE A 10 13.15 3.71 -13.03
C ILE A 10 13.48 5.19 -12.79
N SER A 11 12.47 5.99 -12.43
CA SER A 11 12.69 7.40 -12.09
C SER A 11 13.53 7.53 -10.82
N ARG A 12 14.14 8.70 -10.61
CA ARG A 12 15.03 8.90 -9.45
C ARG A 12 14.29 8.90 -8.11
N GLU A 13 12.97 9.09 -8.13
CA GLU A 13 12.12 9.02 -6.93
C GLU A 13 11.73 7.59 -6.56
N VAL A 14 12.06 6.60 -7.41
CA VAL A 14 11.72 5.19 -7.21
C VAL A 14 12.99 4.38 -6.96
N ALA A 15 13.02 3.65 -5.85
CA ALA A 15 14.09 2.71 -5.54
C ALA A 15 13.64 1.28 -5.77
N MET A 16 14.40 0.52 -6.55
CA MET A 16 14.21 -0.93 -6.65
C MET A 16 14.93 -1.62 -5.50
N VAL A 17 14.20 -2.41 -4.72
CA VAL A 17 14.75 -3.23 -3.63
C VAL A 17 14.80 -4.69 -4.09
N PRO A 18 15.96 -5.20 -4.52
CA PRO A 18 16.10 -6.60 -4.89
C PRO A 18 16.03 -7.47 -3.63
N ALA A 19 15.09 -8.40 -3.60
CA ALA A 19 14.94 -9.38 -2.54
C ALA A 19 15.47 -10.74 -3.00
N ASP A 20 16.42 -11.30 -2.24
CA ASP A 20 16.82 -12.68 -2.40
C ASP A 20 15.72 -13.59 -1.81
N ALA A 21 14.96 -14.24 -2.68
CA ALA A 21 13.84 -15.09 -2.31
C ALA A 21 14.25 -16.26 -1.39
N SER A 22 15.52 -16.67 -1.39
CA SER A 22 16.02 -17.68 -0.45
C SER A 22 16.10 -17.16 0.99
N LYS A 23 16.26 -15.84 1.17
CA LYS A 23 16.45 -15.18 2.47
C LYS A 23 15.19 -14.51 2.98
N VAL A 24 14.45 -13.81 2.13
CA VAL A 24 13.26 -13.04 2.53
C VAL A 24 12.15 -13.17 1.50
N ASP A 25 10.92 -13.30 1.96
CA ASP A 25 9.73 -13.18 1.11
C ASP A 25 9.57 -11.71 0.67
N PRO A 26 9.51 -11.41 -0.64
CA PRO A 26 9.40 -10.04 -1.14
C PRO A 26 8.15 -9.30 -0.64
N TYR A 27 7.03 -10.00 -0.46
CA TYR A 27 5.79 -9.42 0.06
C TYR A 27 5.89 -9.14 1.55
N TYR A 28 6.56 -10.03 2.30
CA TYR A 28 6.88 -9.75 3.70
C TYR A 28 7.72 -8.48 3.82
N LEU A 29 8.76 -8.34 3.00
CA LEU A 29 9.62 -7.15 3.01
C LEU A 29 8.84 -5.89 2.64
N ALA A 30 7.94 -5.95 1.66
CA ALA A 30 7.07 -4.84 1.30
C ALA A 30 6.17 -4.42 2.48
N TYR A 31 5.53 -5.39 3.15
CA TYR A 31 4.73 -5.13 4.34
C TYR A 31 5.57 -4.57 5.49
N TRP A 32 6.78 -5.10 5.71
CA TRP A 32 7.70 -4.61 6.74
C TRP A 32 8.10 -3.16 6.51
N ILE A 33 8.47 -2.80 5.28
CA ILE A 33 8.82 -1.42 4.90
C ILE A 33 7.63 -0.48 5.14
N ALA A 34 6.39 -0.94 4.90
CA ALA A 34 5.18 -0.16 5.13
C ALA A 34 4.81 0.03 6.61
N THR A 35 5.45 -0.69 7.54
CA THR A 35 5.16 -0.53 8.98
C THR A 35 5.58 0.85 9.49
N ARG A 36 4.91 1.31 10.55
CA ARG A 36 5.22 2.59 11.21
C ARG A 36 6.68 2.67 11.65
N ASN A 37 7.22 1.63 12.29
CA ASN A 37 8.60 1.63 12.75
C ASN A 37 9.60 1.82 11.60
N SER A 38 9.38 1.14 10.48
CA SER A 38 10.21 1.31 9.28
C SER A 38 10.06 2.72 8.70
N GLN A 39 8.83 3.24 8.60
CA GLN A 39 8.58 4.59 8.08
C GLN A 39 9.16 5.70 8.98
N ASP A 40 9.11 5.53 10.30
CA ASP A 40 9.69 6.45 11.28
C ASP A 40 11.21 6.45 11.17
N TRP A 41 11.83 5.27 11.05
CA TRP A 41 13.28 5.15 10.81
C TRP A 41 13.67 5.82 9.49
N LEU A 42 12.97 5.48 8.40
CA LEU A 42 13.21 6.07 7.08
C LEU A 42 13.04 7.57 7.08
N THR A 43 12.10 8.10 7.87
CA THR A 43 11.88 9.55 7.99
C THR A 43 12.95 10.23 8.84
N GLY A 44 13.46 9.57 9.87
CA GLY A 44 14.56 10.07 10.70
C GLY A 44 15.90 10.18 9.95
N VAL A 45 16.13 9.33 8.94
CA VAL A 45 17.36 9.34 8.13
C VAL A 45 17.25 10.20 6.85
N LYS A 46 16.07 10.76 6.55
CA LYS A 46 15.90 11.68 5.40
C LYS A 46 16.83 12.88 5.55
N LYS A 47 17.56 13.21 4.49
CA LYS A 47 18.50 14.34 4.45
C LYS A 47 17.96 15.45 3.54
N GLY A 48 18.14 16.71 3.94
CA GLY A 48 17.96 17.89 3.09
C GLY A 48 16.70 18.72 3.38
N ALA A 49 16.87 20.05 3.47
CA ALA A 49 15.77 21.01 3.55
C ALA A 49 15.16 21.35 2.18
N ALA A 50 15.89 21.11 1.08
CA ALA A 50 15.49 21.45 -0.29
C ALA A 50 15.14 20.23 -1.18
N TYR A 51 15.63 19.03 -0.85
CA TYR A 51 15.30 17.77 -1.51
C TYR A 51 14.99 16.72 -0.46
N THR A 52 13.72 16.38 -0.30
CA THR A 52 13.23 15.37 0.65
C THR A 52 13.30 13.99 0.02
N GLY A 53 14.41 13.28 0.23
CA GLY A 53 14.61 11.92 -0.31
C GLY A 53 15.37 11.02 0.65
N ILE A 54 15.20 9.70 0.49
CA ILE A 54 15.98 8.67 1.19
C ILE A 54 17.09 8.24 0.23
N ASN A 55 18.35 8.31 0.66
CA ASN A 55 19.46 7.79 -0.15
C ASN A 55 19.40 6.24 -0.18
N ILE A 56 19.82 5.63 -1.28
CA ILE A 56 19.89 4.18 -1.43
C ILE A 56 20.80 3.53 -0.37
N GLU A 57 21.83 4.23 0.08
CA GLU A 57 22.70 3.78 1.17
C GLU A 57 21.95 3.69 2.49
N ASP A 58 21.16 4.71 2.82
CA ASP A 58 20.32 4.70 4.01
C ASP A 58 19.26 3.58 3.90
N LEU A 59 18.65 3.39 2.73
CA LEU A 59 17.70 2.30 2.51
C LEU A 59 18.33 0.90 2.73
N ARG A 60 19.60 0.70 2.37
CA ARG A 60 20.33 -0.56 2.61
C ARG A 60 20.58 -0.83 4.09
N ASN A 61 20.61 0.22 4.91
CA ASN A 61 20.84 0.13 6.35
C ASN A 61 19.54 0.02 7.17
N LEU A 62 18.37 -0.02 6.50
CA LEU A 62 17.07 -0.18 7.16
C LEU A 62 17.07 -1.46 8.01
N PRO A 63 16.80 -1.36 9.33
CA PRO A 63 16.65 -2.54 10.17
C PRO A 63 15.42 -3.35 9.76
N VAL A 64 15.63 -4.61 9.41
CA VAL A 64 14.57 -5.54 9.01
C VAL A 64 14.45 -6.66 10.02
N SER A 65 13.24 -6.86 10.57
CA SER A 65 12.95 -8.07 11.35
C SER A 65 12.97 -9.28 10.43
N HIS A 66 13.65 -10.34 10.85
CA HIS A 66 13.86 -11.53 10.04
C HIS A 66 13.28 -12.76 10.74
N PRO A 67 11.94 -12.94 10.76
CA PRO A 67 11.33 -14.17 11.20
C PRO A 67 11.69 -15.30 10.23
N ASP A 68 11.49 -16.54 10.65
CA ASP A 68 11.69 -17.70 9.78
C ASP A 68 10.74 -17.68 8.57
N LYS A 69 11.04 -18.50 7.55
CA LYS A 69 10.26 -18.52 6.31
C LYS A 69 8.78 -18.83 6.53
N HIS A 70 8.48 -19.69 7.50
CA HIS A 70 7.11 -20.03 7.85
C HIS A 70 6.37 -18.83 8.47
N GLY A 71 7.02 -18.12 9.40
CA GLY A 71 6.51 -16.89 9.99
C GLY A 71 6.28 -15.79 8.96
N GLN A 72 7.25 -15.56 8.06
CA GLN A 72 7.10 -14.59 6.96
C GLN A 72 5.84 -14.88 6.13
N LYS A 73 5.67 -16.13 5.68
CA LYS A 73 4.51 -16.56 4.88
C LYS A 73 3.19 -16.38 5.63
N THR A 74 3.17 -16.76 6.91
CA THR A 74 1.96 -16.62 7.76
C THR A 74 1.56 -15.15 7.92
N ILE A 75 2.54 -14.26 8.09
CA ILE A 75 2.29 -12.81 8.20
C ILE A 75 1.71 -12.29 6.88
N VAL A 76 2.34 -12.62 5.75
CA VAL A 76 1.86 -12.21 4.41
C VAL A 76 0.43 -12.66 4.18
N GLN A 77 0.12 -13.94 4.44
CA GLN A 77 -1.23 -14.48 4.26
C GLN A 77 -2.29 -13.73 5.08
N LYS A 78 -1.98 -13.40 6.34
CA LYS A 78 -2.90 -12.67 7.21
C LYS A 78 -3.13 -11.25 6.71
N LEU A 79 -2.06 -10.57 6.30
CA LEU A 79 -2.14 -9.19 5.81
C LEU A 79 -2.84 -9.10 4.45
N ASP A 80 -2.60 -10.05 3.55
CA ASP A 80 -3.29 -10.15 2.27
C ASP A 80 -4.79 -10.37 2.45
N ALA A 81 -5.17 -11.30 3.34
CA ALA A 81 -6.58 -11.56 3.65
C ALA A 81 -7.26 -10.32 4.23
N LEU A 82 -6.60 -9.62 5.17
CA LEU A 82 -7.12 -8.39 5.75
C LEU A 82 -7.28 -7.29 4.68
N ALA A 83 -6.26 -7.09 3.84
CA ALA A 83 -6.30 -6.09 2.78
C ALA A 83 -7.38 -6.39 1.74
N ALA A 84 -7.62 -7.66 1.43
CA ALA A 84 -8.71 -8.06 0.53
C ALA A 84 -10.08 -7.75 1.13
N GLU A 85 -10.30 -8.05 2.41
CA GLU A 85 -11.57 -7.74 3.08
C GLU A 85 -11.79 -6.23 3.21
N THR A 86 -10.74 -5.46 3.54
CA THR A 86 -10.84 -3.99 3.57
C THR A 86 -11.27 -3.43 2.21
N ARG A 87 -10.63 -3.85 1.11
CA ARG A 87 -11.03 -3.41 -0.25
C ARG A 87 -12.47 -3.79 -0.58
N ARG A 88 -12.92 -4.98 -0.18
CA ARG A 88 -14.30 -5.42 -0.36
C ARG A 88 -15.27 -4.51 0.38
N LEU A 89 -14.98 -4.19 1.65
CA LEU A 89 -15.82 -3.32 2.46
C LEU A 89 -15.85 -1.88 1.93
N GLU A 90 -14.70 -1.34 1.50
CA GLU A 90 -14.61 -0.03 0.84
C GLU A 90 -15.51 0.03 -0.40
N ALA A 91 -15.45 -0.98 -1.27
CA ALA A 91 -16.32 -1.05 -2.45
C ALA A 91 -17.81 -1.12 -2.07
N ILE A 92 -18.17 -1.85 -1.01
CA ILE A 92 -19.56 -1.91 -0.52
C ILE A 92 -20.01 -0.54 -0.01
N CYS A 93 -19.18 0.14 0.77
CA CYS A 93 -19.46 1.47 1.31
C CYS A 93 -19.63 2.49 0.18
N GLN A 94 -18.76 2.47 -0.83
CA GLN A 94 -18.87 3.38 -1.97
C GLN A 94 -20.19 3.20 -2.71
N ARG A 95 -20.57 1.97 -3.04
CA ARG A 95 -21.87 1.69 -3.69
C ARG A 95 -23.07 2.18 -2.86
N LYS A 96 -22.98 2.09 -1.53
CA LYS A 96 -24.04 2.59 -0.64
C LYS A 96 -24.12 4.12 -0.68
N LEU A 97 -22.98 4.81 -0.72
CA LEU A 97 -22.95 6.28 -0.87
C LEU A 97 -23.55 6.70 -2.21
N ASP A 98 -23.21 6.01 -3.28
CA ASP A 98 -23.72 6.30 -4.62
C ASP A 98 -25.24 6.09 -4.68
N ALA A 99 -25.75 4.97 -4.13
CA ALA A 99 -27.18 4.69 -4.07
C ALA A 99 -27.95 5.71 -3.21
N LEU A 100 -27.36 6.21 -2.11
CA LEU A 100 -27.95 7.27 -1.30
C LEU A 100 -28.02 8.60 -2.06
N ALA A 101 -27.00 8.92 -2.85
CA ALA A 101 -26.99 10.12 -3.68
C ALA A 101 -28.09 10.05 -4.75
N GLU A 102 -28.22 8.90 -5.42
CA GLU A 102 -29.27 8.65 -6.42
C GLU A 102 -30.68 8.71 -5.81
N LEU A 103 -30.88 8.06 -4.64
CA LEU A 103 -32.16 8.10 -3.94
C LEU A 103 -32.54 9.54 -3.58
N LYS A 104 -31.60 10.32 -3.03
CA LYS A 104 -31.83 11.74 -2.72
C LYS A 104 -32.21 12.54 -3.96
N GLN A 105 -31.54 12.31 -5.09
CA GLN A 105 -31.86 12.96 -6.35
C GLN A 105 -33.26 12.61 -6.84
N SER A 106 -33.64 11.33 -6.80
CA SER A 106 -34.98 10.86 -7.22
C SER A 106 -36.11 11.45 -6.36
N LEU A 107 -35.89 11.57 -5.04
CA LEU A 107 -36.86 12.16 -4.13
C LEU A 107 -37.08 13.65 -4.42
N PHE A 108 -36.01 14.40 -4.69
CA PHE A 108 -36.16 15.79 -5.09
C PHE A 108 -36.90 15.93 -6.41
N GLN A 109 -36.56 15.12 -7.42
CA GLN A 109 -37.27 15.14 -8.70
C GLN A 109 -38.78 14.89 -8.51
N ARG A 110 -39.15 13.89 -7.70
CA ARG A 110 -40.56 13.59 -7.40
C ARG A 110 -41.25 14.72 -6.63
N ALA A 111 -40.56 15.34 -5.68
CA ALA A 111 -41.11 16.44 -4.88
C ALA A 111 -41.38 17.69 -5.72
N PHE A 112 -40.46 18.01 -6.65
CA PHE A 112 -40.62 19.13 -7.58
C PHE A 112 -41.59 18.83 -8.73
N ALA A 113 -41.84 17.55 -9.06
CA ALA A 113 -42.86 17.13 -10.02
C ALA A 113 -44.28 17.05 -9.42
N GLY A 114 -44.43 17.19 -8.10
CA GLY A 114 -45.72 17.06 -7.41
C GLY A 114 -46.23 15.62 -7.29
N GLU A 115 -45.33 14.62 -7.42
CA GLU A 115 -45.63 13.18 -7.36
C GLU A 115 -45.38 12.56 -5.96
N LEU A 116 -45.44 13.41 -4.94
CA LEU A 116 -45.19 13.08 -3.53
C LEU A 116 -46.32 13.58 -2.65
#